data_AF-A0A2R4A3V2-F1
#
_entry.id   AF-A0A2R4A3V2-F1
#
_cell.length_a   1.000
_cell.length_b   1.000
_cell.length_c   1.000
_cell.angle_alpha   90.00
_cell.angle_beta   90.00
_cell.angle_gamma   90.00
#
_symmetry.space_group_name_H-M   'P 1'
#
loop_
_entity.id
_entity.type
_entity.pdbx_description
1 polymer ?
#
loop_
_entity_poly.entity_id
_entity_poly.type
_entity_poly.pdbx_seq_one_letter_code
_entity_poly.pdbx_strand_id
1 'polypeptide(L)'
;MNMKTFFIRRGIHKGWTTPNLPAHILELQDKPLIRILRVLGGISILTLLGRARGLLELNIYFVYIAMIVAFVFVLYNIYISYHRSCYIYKIINTDELEVRNSPLDKTRIAKIVMCAKGACDYAPHIGVRFNAWCRSNSKRFKSLFFLLIPLIGSGINKVLPPKSSTETWAEAVQKNVSAVNDKNQDINIVNEVISKTKGFENLSNEDRKEFINVLKEVQNAQVNELEESKKKVRDLLNNPPKN
;
A
#
# COMPACT_ATOMS: atom_id res chain seq x y z
N MET A 1 24.61 11.82 34.27
CA MET A 1 23.66 11.07 33.40
C MET A 1 22.30 11.73 33.52
N ASN A 2 21.67 12.13 32.41
CA ASN A 2 20.51 13.04 32.42
C ASN A 2 19.23 12.29 32.83
N MET A 3 18.49 12.78 33.83
CA MET A 3 17.34 12.07 34.42
C MET A 3 16.24 11.75 33.37
N LYS A 4 16.10 12.61 32.35
CA LYS A 4 15.16 12.43 31.24
C LYS A 4 15.48 11.20 30.38
N THR A 5 16.76 10.93 30.09
CA THR A 5 17.13 9.80 29.23
C THR A 5 16.92 8.45 29.93
N PHE A 6 17.02 8.41 31.25
CA PHE A 6 16.72 7.22 32.06
C PHE A 6 15.24 6.82 31.95
N PHE A 7 14.33 7.78 32.07
CA PHE A 7 12.88 7.52 31.97
C PHE A 7 12.46 7.10 30.56
N ILE A 8 13.00 7.72 29.50
CA ILE A 8 12.73 7.32 28.11
C ILE A 8 13.16 5.87 27.88
N ARG A 9 14.35 5.50 28.33
CA ARG A 9 14.87 4.13 28.19
C ARG A 9 13.99 3.11 28.90
N ARG A 10 13.47 3.45 30.09
CA ARG A 10 12.57 2.59 30.86
C ARG A 10 11.20 2.41 30.19
N GLY A 11 10.64 3.48 29.62
CA GLY A 11 9.39 3.43 28.86
C GLY A 11 9.48 2.59 27.58
N ILE A 12 10.57 2.74 26.81
CA ILE A 12 10.85 1.91 25.62
C ILE A 12 10.99 0.44 26.03
N HIS A 13 11.76 0.16 27.08
CA HIS A 13 11.97 -1.20 27.55
C HIS A 13 10.64 -1.87 27.95
N LYS A 14 9.77 -1.18 28.70
CA LYS A 14 8.46 -1.71 29.10
C LYS A 14 7.53 -1.94 27.90
N GLY A 15 7.46 -0.98 26.96
CA GLY A 15 6.68 -1.13 25.73
C GLY A 15 7.19 -2.29 24.85
N TRP A 16 8.49 -2.55 24.87
CA TRP A 16 9.09 -3.65 24.13
C TRP A 16 8.89 -5.03 24.79
N THR A 17 8.93 -5.11 26.11
CA THR A 17 8.77 -6.38 26.84
C THR A 17 7.32 -6.80 27.01
N THR A 18 6.37 -5.87 26.90
CA THR A 18 4.94 -6.19 27.00
C THR A 18 4.53 -7.13 25.85
N PRO A 19 3.87 -8.26 26.14
CA PRO A 19 3.40 -9.17 25.11
C PRO A 19 2.33 -8.49 24.26
N ASN A 20 2.37 -8.73 22.95
CA ASN A 20 1.38 -8.18 22.01
C ASN A 20 0.16 -9.10 21.82
N LEU A 21 0.20 -10.28 22.44
CA LEU A 21 -0.85 -11.30 22.37
C LEU A 21 -1.26 -11.71 23.78
N PRO A 22 -2.54 -12.01 24.00
CA PRO A 22 -3.00 -12.59 25.26
C PRO A 22 -2.53 -14.04 25.39
N ALA A 23 -2.29 -14.48 26.63
CA ALA A 23 -1.71 -15.79 26.95
C ALA A 23 -2.45 -16.97 26.30
N HIS A 24 -3.78 -16.97 26.31
CA HIS A 24 -4.59 -18.03 25.71
C HIS A 24 -4.36 -18.21 24.19
N ILE A 25 -4.02 -17.14 23.45
CA ILE A 25 -3.71 -17.25 22.01
C ILE A 25 -2.28 -17.76 21.82
N LEU A 26 -1.35 -17.42 22.72
CA LEU A 26 0.01 -17.97 22.68
C LEU A 26 -0.01 -19.48 22.90
N GLU A 27 -0.78 -19.96 23.88
CA GLU A 27 -1.01 -21.39 24.11
C GLU A 27 -1.64 -22.08 22.90
N LEU A 28 -2.60 -21.42 22.24
CA LEU A 28 -3.20 -21.95 21.01
C LEU A 28 -2.16 -22.05 19.87
N GLN A 29 -1.27 -21.06 19.74
CA GLN A 29 -0.25 -21.04 18.70
C GLN A 29 0.85 -22.09 18.90
N ASP A 30 1.07 -22.54 20.13
CA ASP A 30 2.08 -23.54 20.48
C ASP A 30 1.60 -24.97 20.16
N LYS A 31 0.29 -25.17 19.96
CA LYS A 31 -0.25 -26.48 19.58
C LYS A 31 0.29 -26.93 18.21
N PRO A 32 0.75 -28.19 18.07
CA PRO A 32 1.38 -28.68 16.84
C PRO A 32 0.44 -28.65 15.63
N LEU A 33 -0.87 -28.89 15.84
CA LEU A 33 -1.89 -28.83 14.80
C LEU A 33 -1.94 -27.43 14.15
N ILE A 34 -1.86 -26.37 14.95
CA ILE A 34 -1.88 -24.99 14.47
C ILE A 34 -0.59 -24.66 13.71
N ARG A 35 0.53 -25.24 14.12
CA ARG A 35 1.81 -25.10 13.41
C ARG A 35 1.74 -25.73 12.02
N ILE A 36 1.21 -26.94 11.91
CA ILE A 36 1.01 -27.65 10.64
C ILE A 36 0.04 -26.87 9.74
N LEU A 37 -1.10 -26.43 10.27
CA LEU A 37 -2.08 -25.63 9.53
C LEU A 37 -1.44 -24.35 8.95
N ARG A 38 -0.54 -23.71 9.71
CA ARG A 38 0.13 -22.48 9.28
C ARG A 38 1.11 -22.71 8.14
N VAL A 39 1.85 -23.82 8.17
CA VAL A 39 2.76 -24.21 7.10
C VAL A 39 1.98 -24.60 5.86
N LEU A 40 0.96 -25.48 6.00
CA LEU A 40 0.11 -25.91 4.88
C LEU A 40 -0.66 -24.74 4.26
N GLY A 41 -1.20 -23.83 5.07
CA GLY A 41 -1.86 -22.62 4.60
C GLY A 41 -0.93 -21.63 3.90
N GLY A 42 0.33 -21.55 4.34
CA GLY A 42 1.36 -20.77 3.66
C GLY A 42 1.70 -21.35 2.28
N ILE A 43 1.94 -22.67 2.23
CA ILE A 43 2.23 -23.40 0.99
C ILE A 43 1.04 -23.29 0.04
N SER A 44 -0.20 -23.47 0.51
CA SER A 44 -1.38 -23.43 -0.34
C SER A 44 -1.58 -22.05 -1.00
N ILE A 45 -1.37 -20.95 -0.27
CA ILE A 45 -1.39 -19.60 -0.84
C ILE A 45 -0.29 -19.43 -1.89
N LEU A 46 0.94 -19.88 -1.61
CA LEU A 46 2.06 -19.82 -2.56
C LEU A 46 1.77 -20.63 -3.83
N THR A 47 1.21 -21.82 -3.69
CA THR A 47 0.81 -22.70 -4.80
C THR A 47 -0.28 -22.03 -5.66
N LEU A 48 -1.29 -21.42 -5.04
CA LEU A 48 -2.33 -20.67 -5.74
C LEU A 48 -1.75 -19.47 -6.50
N LEU A 49 -0.82 -18.73 -5.87
CA LEU A 49 -0.14 -17.61 -6.53
C LEU A 49 0.74 -18.05 -7.69
N GLY A 50 1.47 -19.16 -7.54
CA GLY A 50 2.33 -19.75 -8.56
C GLY A 50 1.52 -20.15 -9.80
N ARG A 51 0.35 -20.80 -9.58
CA ARG A 51 -0.57 -21.10 -10.67
C ARG A 51 -1.14 -19.85 -11.33
N ALA A 52 -1.55 -18.84 -10.55
CA ALA A 52 -2.10 -17.59 -11.09
C ALA A 52 -1.10 -16.84 -11.99
N ARG A 53 0.21 -17.03 -11.77
CA ARG A 53 1.28 -16.48 -12.61
C ARG A 53 1.72 -17.40 -13.75
N GLY A 54 1.09 -18.55 -13.92
CA GLY A 54 1.48 -19.55 -14.93
C GLY A 54 2.82 -20.24 -14.66
N LEU A 55 3.36 -20.15 -13.43
CA LEU A 55 4.64 -20.77 -13.07
C LEU A 55 4.51 -22.26 -12.73
N LEU A 56 3.31 -22.71 -12.35
CA LEU A 56 3.04 -24.08 -11.92
C LEU A 56 1.78 -24.62 -12.62
N GLU A 57 1.95 -25.70 -13.38
CA GLU A 57 0.85 -26.49 -13.90
C GLU A 57 0.43 -27.54 -12.86
N LEU A 58 -0.71 -27.32 -12.22
CA LEU A 58 -1.24 -28.22 -11.21
C LEU A 58 -2.53 -28.87 -11.71
N ASN A 59 -2.78 -30.11 -11.29
CA ASN A 59 -4.09 -30.72 -11.52
C ASN A 59 -5.19 -29.91 -10.81
N ILE A 60 -6.38 -29.84 -11.41
CA ILE A 60 -7.50 -29.06 -10.91
C ILE A 60 -7.94 -29.49 -9.50
N TYR A 61 -7.85 -30.78 -9.17
CA TYR A 61 -8.17 -31.29 -7.83
C TYR A 61 -7.26 -30.70 -6.74
N PHE A 62 -5.95 -30.59 -7.00
CA PHE A 62 -5.01 -29.98 -6.06
C PHE A 62 -5.30 -28.50 -5.82
N VAL A 63 -5.82 -27.79 -6.83
CA VAL A 63 -6.21 -26.39 -6.68
C VAL A 63 -7.41 -26.25 -5.76
N TYR A 64 -8.42 -27.11 -5.89
CA TYR A 64 -9.57 -27.07 -4.98
C TYR A 64 -9.16 -27.34 -3.54
N ILE A 65 -8.31 -28.35 -3.30
CA ILE A 65 -7.79 -28.65 -1.96
C ILE A 65 -6.99 -27.45 -1.43
N ALA A 66 -6.07 -26.89 -2.23
CA ALA A 66 -5.29 -25.72 -1.84
C ALA A 66 -6.17 -24.51 -1.53
N MET A 67 -7.26 -24.31 -2.29
CA MET A 67 -8.23 -23.23 -2.06
C MET A 67 -8.97 -23.38 -0.74
N ILE A 68 -9.43 -24.59 -0.40
CA ILE A 68 -10.10 -24.86 0.89
C ILE A 68 -9.12 -24.62 2.05
N VAL A 69 -7.91 -25.15 1.96
CA VAL A 69 -6.88 -24.97 3.00
C VAL A 69 -6.50 -23.49 3.15
N ALA A 70 -6.32 -22.77 2.04
CA ALA A 70 -6.05 -21.34 2.05
C ALA A 70 -7.21 -20.54 2.70
N PHE A 71 -8.46 -20.91 2.41
CA PHE A 71 -9.62 -20.26 2.99
C PHE A 71 -9.69 -20.43 4.52
N VAL A 72 -9.55 -21.67 5.01
CA VAL A 72 -9.47 -21.95 6.46
C VAL A 72 -8.32 -21.18 7.11
N PHE A 73 -7.17 -21.12 6.43
CA PHE A 73 -6.03 -20.36 6.91
C PHE A 73 -6.29 -18.85 6.98
N VAL A 74 -6.99 -18.28 6.01
CA VAL A 74 -7.39 -16.86 6.03
C VAL A 74 -8.32 -16.59 7.21
N LEU A 75 -9.34 -17.42 7.43
CA LEU A 75 -10.25 -17.29 8.59
C LEU A 75 -9.49 -17.33 9.93
N TYR A 76 -8.55 -18.26 10.06
CA TYR A 76 -7.67 -18.36 11.23
C TYR A 76 -6.84 -17.07 11.45
N ASN A 77 -6.28 -16.49 10.38
CA ASN A 77 -5.52 -15.24 10.50
C ASN A 77 -6.41 -14.06 10.87
N ILE A 78 -7.65 -13.99 10.35
CA ILE A 78 -8.64 -12.96 10.73
C ILE A 78 -8.98 -13.09 12.22
N TYR A 79 -9.27 -14.30 12.69
CA TYR A 79 -9.57 -14.56 14.11
C TYR A 79 -8.45 -14.10 15.05
N ILE A 80 -7.20 -14.49 14.78
CA ILE A 80 -6.06 -14.06 15.60
C ILE A 80 -5.87 -12.55 15.56
N SER A 81 -6.05 -11.95 14.38
CA SER A 81 -5.86 -10.51 14.20
C SER A 81 -6.92 -9.69 14.92
N TYR A 82 -8.16 -10.20 15.00
CA TYR A 82 -9.22 -9.63 15.80
C TYR A 82 -8.86 -9.65 17.29
N HIS A 83 -8.53 -10.82 17.84
CA HIS A 83 -8.14 -10.95 19.26
C HIS A 83 -6.92 -10.09 19.62
N ARG A 84 -5.94 -10.00 18.72
CA ARG A 84 -4.75 -9.16 18.90
C ARG A 84 -5.12 -7.68 18.94
N SER A 85 -5.94 -7.21 17.99
CA SER A 85 -6.40 -5.82 17.95
C SER A 85 -7.19 -5.44 19.20
N CYS A 86 -8.10 -6.31 19.66
CA CYS A 86 -8.83 -6.11 20.91
C CYS A 86 -7.89 -6.06 22.12
N TYR A 87 -6.86 -6.91 22.17
CA TYR A 87 -5.90 -6.92 23.28
C TYR A 87 -5.02 -5.67 23.30
N ILE A 88 -4.51 -5.24 22.14
CA ILE A 88 -3.74 -3.99 22.01
C ILE A 88 -4.61 -2.80 22.41
N TYR A 89 -5.86 -2.74 21.94
CA TYR A 89 -6.81 -1.70 22.33
C TYR A 89 -7.06 -1.67 23.85
N LYS A 90 -7.25 -2.85 24.46
CA LYS A 90 -7.38 -2.98 25.91
C LYS A 90 -6.15 -2.44 26.64
N ILE A 91 -4.94 -2.83 26.25
CA ILE A 91 -3.71 -2.39 26.91
C ILE A 91 -3.46 -0.89 26.73
N ILE A 92 -3.78 -0.32 25.58
CA ILE A 92 -3.66 1.13 25.33
C ILE A 92 -4.61 1.92 26.25
N ASN A 93 -5.80 1.38 26.52
CA ASN A 93 -6.80 1.99 27.38
C ASN A 93 -6.63 1.68 28.87
N THR A 94 -5.82 0.69 29.23
CA THR A 94 -5.56 0.33 30.63
C THR A 94 -4.26 1.00 31.10
N ASP A 95 -4.19 1.41 32.36
CA ASP A 95 -3.00 2.03 32.95
C ASP A 95 -1.86 1.01 33.23
N GLU A 96 -1.98 -0.22 32.73
CA GLU A 96 -0.96 -1.27 32.82
C GLU A 96 0.39 -0.82 32.21
N LEU A 97 0.37 0.08 31.23
CA LEU A 97 1.57 0.64 30.61
C LEU A 97 2.22 1.78 31.42
N GLU A 98 1.58 2.33 32.46
CA GLU A 98 2.14 3.44 33.24
C GLU A 98 3.31 3.00 34.13
N VAL A 99 4.44 3.71 34.08
CA VAL A 99 5.68 3.41 34.82
C VAL A 99 5.79 4.25 36.08
N ARG A 100 4.77 4.17 36.95
CA ARG A 100 4.79 4.67 38.35
C ARG A 100 5.03 6.20 38.46
N ASN A 101 3.96 6.99 38.45
CA ASN A 101 3.89 8.42 38.79
C ASN A 101 5.07 9.28 38.30
N SER A 102 5.68 8.95 37.16
CA SER A 102 6.69 9.81 36.57
C SER A 102 5.98 10.86 35.73
N PRO A 103 6.39 12.15 35.75
CA PRO A 103 5.88 13.13 34.80
C PRO A 103 6.14 12.72 33.34
N LEU A 104 7.08 11.79 33.10
CA LEU A 104 7.31 11.17 31.81
C LEU A 104 6.30 10.04 31.48
N ASP A 105 5.50 9.51 32.40
CA ASP A 105 4.45 8.52 32.11
C ASP A 105 3.27 9.12 31.35
N LYS A 106 3.06 10.44 31.45
CA LYS A 106 2.17 11.15 30.54
C LYS A 106 2.63 11.06 29.09
N THR A 107 3.90 10.71 28.84
CA THR A 107 4.39 10.58 27.48
C THR A 107 3.90 9.27 26.89
N ARG A 108 3.13 9.41 25.81
CA ARG A 108 2.57 8.35 24.97
C ARG A 108 3.63 7.41 24.35
N ILE A 109 4.89 7.48 24.77
CA ILE A 109 6.03 6.76 24.18
C ILE A 109 5.85 5.25 24.32
N ALA A 110 5.50 4.72 25.49
CA ALA A 110 5.27 3.29 25.67
C ALA A 110 4.11 2.78 24.77
N LYS A 111 3.04 3.59 24.66
CA LYS A 111 1.89 3.30 23.78
C LYS A 111 2.30 3.34 22.30
N ILE A 112 3.09 4.34 21.88
CA ILE A 112 3.62 4.45 20.50
C ILE A 112 4.54 3.29 20.16
N VAL A 113 5.47 2.93 21.05
CA VAL A 113 6.39 1.79 20.86
C VAL A 113 5.60 0.49 20.76
N MET A 114 4.58 0.29 21.62
CA MET A 114 3.73 -0.88 21.55
C MET A 114 2.89 -0.92 20.27
N CYS A 115 2.33 0.20 19.83
CA CYS A 115 1.64 0.31 18.54
C CYS A 115 2.56 0.03 17.37
N ALA A 116 3.79 0.57 17.39
CA ALA A 116 4.80 0.33 16.35
C ALA A 116 5.19 -1.15 16.32
N LYS A 117 5.44 -1.77 17.48
CA LYS A 117 5.70 -3.21 17.60
C LYS A 117 4.52 -4.04 17.08
N GLY A 118 3.29 -3.67 17.45
CA GLY A 118 2.08 -4.29 16.96
C GLY A 118 1.93 -4.18 15.44
N ALA A 119 2.22 -3.01 14.86
CA ALA A 119 2.18 -2.77 13.43
C ALA A 119 3.26 -3.57 12.67
N CYS A 120 4.49 -3.63 13.18
CA CYS A 120 5.57 -4.45 12.64
C CYS A 120 5.24 -5.94 12.69
N ASP A 121 4.61 -6.41 13.77
CA ASP A 121 4.14 -7.79 13.86
C ASP A 121 2.92 -8.06 12.97
N TYR A 122 2.11 -7.05 12.64
CA TYR A 122 0.85 -7.16 11.87
C TYR A 122 1.07 -7.12 10.35
N ALA A 123 1.99 -6.26 9.89
CA ALA A 123 2.31 -6.06 8.47
C ALA A 123 2.57 -7.38 7.69
N PRO A 124 3.36 -8.35 8.21
CA PRO A 124 3.62 -9.59 7.47
C PRO A 124 2.42 -10.55 7.44
N HIS A 125 1.48 -10.48 8.39
CA HIS A 125 0.39 -11.44 8.49
C HIS A 125 -0.82 -11.09 7.62
N ILE A 126 -1.20 -9.81 7.54
CA ILE A 126 -2.38 -9.36 6.78
C ILE A 126 -1.98 -8.62 5.51
N GLY A 127 -1.03 -7.69 5.60
CA GLY A 127 -0.69 -6.80 4.49
C GLY A 127 -0.16 -7.56 3.27
N VAL A 128 0.76 -8.51 3.48
CA VAL A 128 1.38 -9.27 2.38
C VAL A 128 0.40 -10.28 1.78
N ARG A 129 -0.37 -10.99 2.61
CA ARG A 129 -1.28 -12.07 2.16
C ARG A 129 -2.56 -11.54 1.52
N PHE A 130 -3.11 -10.45 2.05
CA PHE A 130 -4.30 -9.82 1.49
C PHE A 130 -3.97 -9.07 0.19
N ASN A 131 -2.80 -8.42 0.09
CA ASN A 131 -2.34 -7.85 -1.19
C ASN A 131 -2.13 -8.93 -2.26
N ALA A 132 -1.52 -10.07 -1.89
CA ALA A 132 -1.31 -11.16 -2.84
C ALA A 132 -2.64 -11.73 -3.38
N TRP A 133 -3.64 -11.89 -2.50
CA TRP A 133 -4.98 -12.36 -2.87
C TRP A 133 -5.76 -11.32 -3.70
N CYS A 134 -5.76 -10.04 -3.30
CA CYS A 134 -6.41 -8.97 -4.06
C CYS A 134 -5.76 -8.72 -5.43
N ARG A 135 -4.43 -8.87 -5.54
CA ARG A 135 -3.71 -8.69 -6.81
C ARG A 135 -4.02 -9.79 -7.83
N SER A 136 -4.37 -10.99 -7.37
CA SER A 136 -4.85 -12.08 -8.24
C SER A 136 -6.27 -11.84 -8.77
N ASN A 137 -7.09 -11.02 -8.10
CA ASN A 137 -8.50 -10.75 -8.45
C ASN A 137 -8.75 -9.30 -8.93
N SER A 138 -7.73 -8.68 -9.52
CA SER A 138 -7.54 -7.21 -9.61
C SER A 138 -8.54 -6.39 -10.44
N LYS A 139 -9.54 -6.98 -11.10
CA LYS A 139 -10.54 -6.22 -11.85
C LYS A 139 -11.77 -5.79 -11.04
N ARG A 140 -12.09 -6.45 -9.91
CA ARG A 140 -13.30 -6.12 -9.10
C ARG A 140 -13.04 -5.50 -7.72
N PHE A 141 -11.86 -5.65 -7.14
CA PHE A 141 -11.59 -5.27 -5.74
C PHE A 141 -10.73 -4.00 -5.53
N LYS A 142 -10.38 -3.27 -6.61
CA LYS A 142 -9.55 -2.06 -6.53
C LYS A 142 -10.16 -0.93 -5.68
N SER A 143 -11.49 -0.87 -5.52
CA SER A 143 -12.14 0.23 -4.79
C SER A 143 -11.97 0.17 -3.27
N LEU A 144 -11.87 -1.03 -2.68
CA LEU A 144 -11.78 -1.15 -1.21
C LEU A 144 -10.39 -0.80 -0.65
N PHE A 145 -9.32 -1.01 -1.43
CA PHE A 145 -7.94 -0.81 -0.97
C PHE A 145 -7.52 0.67 -0.94
N PHE A 146 -8.18 1.51 -1.74
CA PHE A 146 -7.89 2.96 -1.81
C PHE A 146 -8.35 3.72 -0.55
N LEU A 147 -9.20 3.12 0.29
CA LEU A 147 -9.73 3.73 1.52
C LEU A 147 -8.80 3.60 2.74
N LEU A 148 -7.91 2.59 2.78
CA LEU A 148 -7.08 2.32 3.96
C LEU A 148 -5.66 2.91 3.88
N ILE A 149 -5.13 3.12 2.68
CA ILE A 149 -3.82 3.76 2.47
C ILE A 149 -3.77 5.23 2.97
N PRO A 150 -4.82 6.06 2.78
CA PRO A 150 -4.81 7.46 3.24
C PRO A 150 -4.82 7.61 4.78
N LEU A 151 -5.39 6.66 5.51
CA LEU A 151 -5.46 6.68 6.98
C LEU A 151 -4.10 6.45 7.64
N ILE A 152 -3.23 5.64 7.03
CA ILE A 152 -1.85 5.43 7.50
C ILE A 152 -0.95 6.60 7.05
N GLY A 153 -1.13 7.10 5.83
CA GLY A 153 -0.35 8.23 5.30
C GLY A 153 -0.58 9.56 6.03
N SER A 154 -1.82 9.84 6.46
CA SER A 154 -2.16 11.07 7.20
C SER A 154 -1.66 11.06 8.65
N GLY A 155 -1.51 9.89 9.28
CA GLY A 155 -0.95 9.77 10.63
C GLY A 155 0.56 9.98 10.69
N ILE A 156 1.28 9.56 9.65
CA ILE A 156 2.76 9.64 9.60
C ILE A 156 3.22 11.09 9.34
N ASN A 157 2.49 11.86 8.52
CA ASN A 157 2.79 13.27 8.25
C ASN A 157 2.62 14.23 9.45
N LYS A 158 1.97 13.79 10.55
CA LYS A 158 1.86 14.58 11.78
C LYS A 158 3.00 14.34 12.78
N VAL A 159 3.81 13.31 12.57
CA VAL A 159 4.82 12.85 13.54
C VAL A 159 6.25 12.96 12.99
N LEU A 160 6.42 13.02 11.67
CA LEU A 160 7.72 13.27 11.04
C LEU A 160 7.98 14.77 10.87
N PRO A 161 9.26 15.23 10.96
CA PRO A 161 9.61 16.62 10.71
C PRO A 161 9.18 17.05 9.29
N PRO A 162 8.93 18.35 9.06
CA PRO A 162 8.58 18.85 7.74
C PRO A 162 9.62 18.38 6.72
N LYS A 163 9.15 17.78 5.62
CA LYS A 163 9.98 17.31 4.51
C LYS A 163 10.96 18.41 4.11
N SER A 164 12.21 18.04 3.86
CA SER A 164 13.21 19.00 3.38
C SER A 164 12.74 19.62 2.05
N SER A 165 13.21 20.84 1.77
CA SER A 165 12.96 21.53 0.48
C SER A 165 13.37 20.68 -0.74
N THR A 166 14.31 19.76 -0.56
CA THR A 166 14.77 18.80 -1.56
C THR A 166 13.78 17.66 -1.81
N GLU A 167 13.13 17.15 -0.76
CA GLU A 167 12.10 16.09 -0.91
C GLU A 167 10.82 16.63 -1.55
N THR A 168 10.40 17.85 -1.18
CA THR A 168 9.23 18.49 -1.81
C THR A 168 9.48 18.85 -3.28
N TRP A 169 10.71 19.26 -3.61
CA TRP A 169 11.15 19.46 -4.99
C TRP A 169 11.14 18.14 -5.80
N ALA A 170 11.67 17.05 -5.24
CA ALA A 170 11.67 15.75 -5.90
C ALA A 170 10.26 15.22 -6.18
N GLU A 171 9.33 15.38 -5.23
CA GLU A 171 7.92 15.00 -5.42
C GLU A 171 7.22 15.86 -6.49
N ALA A 172 7.51 17.15 -6.54
CA ALA A 172 6.98 18.05 -7.57
C ALA A 172 7.49 17.69 -8.98
N VAL A 173 8.78 17.35 -9.10
CA VAL A 173 9.37 16.89 -10.36
C VAL A 173 8.75 15.56 -10.79
N GLN A 174 8.65 14.57 -9.88
CA GLN A 174 8.06 13.27 -10.20
C GLN A 174 6.61 13.38 -10.67
N LYS A 175 5.80 14.20 -10.00
CA LYS A 175 4.40 14.46 -10.37
C LYS A 175 4.27 15.09 -11.77
N ASN A 176 5.14 16.04 -12.09
CA ASN A 176 5.11 16.70 -13.39
C ASN A 176 5.65 15.79 -14.51
N VAL A 177 6.63 14.93 -14.22
CA VAL A 177 7.13 13.91 -15.16
C VAL A 177 6.06 12.86 -15.46
N SER A 178 5.29 12.40 -14.47
CA SER A 178 4.18 11.46 -14.72
C SER A 178 3.08 12.10 -15.59
N ALA A 179 2.72 13.37 -15.32
CA ALA A 179 1.74 14.08 -16.13
C ALA A 179 2.18 14.27 -17.59
N VAL A 180 3.48 14.48 -17.83
CA VAL A 180 4.07 14.54 -19.19
C VAL A 180 3.99 13.18 -19.89
N ASN A 181 4.23 12.08 -19.17
CA ASN A 181 4.18 10.73 -19.74
C ASN A 181 2.75 10.31 -20.13
N ASP A 182 1.76 10.63 -19.30
CA ASP A 182 0.34 10.37 -19.57
C ASP A 182 -0.13 11.13 -20.81
N LYS A 183 0.19 12.44 -20.91
CA LYS A 183 -0.12 13.25 -22.09
C LYS A 183 0.57 12.74 -23.37
N ASN A 184 1.77 12.18 -23.26
CA ASN A 184 2.47 11.60 -24.40
C ASN A 184 1.81 10.29 -24.88
N GLN A 185 1.21 9.51 -23.98
CA GLN A 185 0.41 8.35 -24.35
C GLN A 185 -0.88 8.75 -25.07
N ASP A 186 -1.57 9.79 -24.60
CA ASP A 186 -2.79 10.30 -25.24
C ASP A 186 -2.53 10.75 -26.68
N ILE A 187 -1.43 11.46 -26.93
CA ILE A 187 -1.01 11.88 -28.28
C ILE A 187 -0.72 10.66 -29.18
N ASN A 188 -0.12 9.60 -28.64
CA ASN A 188 0.14 8.37 -29.40
C ASN A 188 -1.17 7.66 -29.78
N ILE A 189 -2.17 7.66 -28.90
CA ILE A 189 -3.50 7.09 -29.19
C ILE A 189 -4.20 7.90 -30.28
N VAL A 190 -4.15 9.24 -30.21
CA VAL A 190 -4.72 10.11 -31.25
C VAL A 190 -4.04 9.89 -32.60
N ASN A 191 -2.71 9.78 -32.63
CA ASN A 191 -1.95 9.45 -33.85
C ASN A 191 -2.32 8.07 -34.42
N GLU A 192 -2.52 7.08 -33.56
CA GLU A 192 -2.97 5.75 -33.97
C GLU A 192 -4.38 5.81 -34.57
N VAL A 193 -5.30 6.56 -33.96
CA VAL A 193 -6.65 6.78 -34.49
C VAL A 193 -6.61 7.47 -35.84
N ILE A 194 -5.80 8.53 -35.99
CA ILE A 194 -5.58 9.23 -37.27
C ILE A 194 -5.03 8.26 -38.33
N SER A 195 -4.08 7.40 -37.98
CA SER A 195 -3.49 6.43 -38.92
C SER A 195 -4.48 5.34 -39.37
N LYS A 196 -5.44 4.98 -38.51
CA LYS A 196 -6.48 3.97 -38.77
C LYS A 196 -7.74 4.54 -39.46
N THR A 197 -7.78 5.84 -39.75
CA THR A 197 -8.90 6.49 -40.46
C THR A 197 -9.15 5.99 -41.90
N LYS A 198 -8.37 5.02 -42.39
CA LYS A 198 -8.70 4.27 -43.61
C LYS A 198 -9.93 3.35 -43.45
N GLY A 199 -10.33 3.01 -42.22
CA GLY A 199 -11.47 2.11 -41.94
C GLY A 199 -12.87 2.74 -41.91
N PHE A 200 -13.01 4.03 -42.23
CA PHE A 200 -14.31 4.72 -42.24
C PHE A 200 -14.92 4.79 -43.64
N GLU A 201 -15.03 3.64 -44.32
CA GLU A 201 -15.52 3.55 -45.70
C GLU A 201 -16.99 3.99 -45.86
N ASN A 202 -17.74 4.06 -44.75
CA ASN A 202 -19.16 4.40 -44.73
C ASN A 202 -19.46 5.90 -44.49
N LEU A 203 -18.44 6.77 -44.34
CA LEU A 203 -18.64 8.21 -44.14
C LEU A 203 -18.54 8.99 -45.46
N SER A 204 -19.31 10.08 -45.56
CA SER A 204 -19.15 11.03 -46.66
C SER A 204 -17.74 11.63 -46.65
N ASN A 205 -17.23 11.97 -47.83
CA ASN A 205 -15.92 12.60 -47.98
C ASN A 205 -15.82 13.93 -47.22
N GLU A 206 -16.95 14.64 -47.08
CA GLU A 206 -17.03 15.90 -46.33
C GLU A 206 -16.94 15.66 -44.81
N ASP A 207 -17.75 14.74 -44.27
CA ASP A 207 -17.73 14.36 -42.85
C ASP A 207 -16.36 13.84 -42.42
N ARG A 208 -15.71 13.07 -43.30
CA ARG A 208 -14.36 12.54 -43.06
C ARG A 208 -13.32 13.67 -42.97
N LYS A 209 -13.44 14.70 -43.81
CA LYS A 209 -12.54 15.85 -43.82
C LYS A 209 -12.75 16.71 -42.57
N GLU A 210 -13.99 16.92 -42.16
CA GLU A 210 -14.33 17.64 -40.93
C GLU A 210 -13.81 16.89 -39.70
N PHE A 211 -14.03 15.59 -39.62
CA PHE A 211 -13.54 14.75 -38.51
C PHE A 211 -12.01 14.76 -38.39
N ILE A 212 -11.29 14.68 -39.51
CA ILE A 212 -9.82 14.77 -39.53
C ILE A 212 -9.35 16.16 -39.07
N ASN A 213 -10.06 17.24 -39.43
CA ASN A 213 -9.71 18.58 -38.99
C ASN A 213 -9.91 18.75 -37.48
N VAL A 214 -11.02 18.26 -36.93
CA VAL A 214 -11.27 18.27 -35.47
C VAL A 214 -10.20 17.46 -34.72
N LEU A 215 -9.82 16.29 -35.23
CA LEU A 215 -8.74 15.48 -34.62
C LEU A 215 -7.39 16.20 -34.65
N LYS A 216 -7.07 16.93 -35.72
CA LYS A 216 -5.85 17.74 -35.82
C LYS A 216 -5.86 18.92 -34.85
N GLU A 217 -7.00 19.58 -34.65
CA GLU A 217 -7.13 20.65 -33.66
C GLU A 217 -6.94 20.13 -32.23
N VAL A 218 -7.54 18.98 -31.90
CA VAL A 218 -7.35 18.32 -30.60
C VAL A 218 -5.89 17.90 -30.42
N GLN A 219 -5.25 17.35 -31.45
CA GLN A 219 -3.83 17.01 -31.42
C GLN A 219 -2.95 18.24 -31.16
N ASN A 220 -3.19 19.34 -31.86
CA ASN A 220 -2.42 20.57 -31.70
C ASN A 220 -2.59 21.16 -30.30
N ALA A 221 -3.80 21.12 -29.73
CA ALA A 221 -4.05 21.55 -28.36
C ALA A 221 -3.27 20.69 -27.34
N GLN A 222 -3.29 19.36 -27.50
CA GLN A 222 -2.54 18.45 -26.64
C GLN A 222 -1.02 18.62 -26.74
N VAL A 223 -0.49 18.86 -27.95
CA VAL A 223 0.94 19.13 -28.15
C VAL A 223 1.37 20.43 -27.48
N ASN A 224 0.57 21.49 -27.59
CA ASN A 224 0.85 22.77 -26.93
C ASN A 224 0.87 22.63 -25.40
N GLU A 225 -0.09 21.90 -24.83
CA GLU A 225 -0.11 21.63 -23.39
C GLU A 225 1.05 20.75 -22.92
N LEU A 226 1.48 19.79 -23.75
CA LEU A 226 2.63 18.93 -23.48
C LEU A 226 3.92 19.77 -23.42
N GLU A 227 4.12 20.67 -24.37
CA GLU A 227 5.28 21.57 -24.39
C GLU A 227 5.29 22.52 -23.19
N GLU A 228 4.14 23.04 -22.78
CA GLU A 228 4.04 23.85 -21.56
C GLU A 228 4.40 23.03 -20.30
N SER A 229 3.97 21.77 -20.25
CA SER A 229 4.27 20.86 -19.13
C SER A 229 5.75 20.48 -19.10
N LYS A 230 6.38 20.22 -20.26
CA LYS A 230 7.82 20.01 -20.38
C LYS A 230 8.62 21.24 -19.97
N LYS A 231 8.16 22.44 -20.32
CA LYS A 231 8.78 23.70 -19.91
C LYS A 231 8.78 23.84 -18.39
N LYS A 232 7.65 23.57 -17.72
CA LYS A 232 7.56 23.57 -16.24
C LYS A 232 8.52 22.58 -15.59
N VAL A 233 8.68 21.37 -16.17
CA VAL A 233 9.67 20.39 -15.69
C VAL A 233 11.10 20.92 -15.86
N ARG A 234 11.41 21.51 -17.02
CA ARG A 234 12.74 22.08 -17.30
C ARG A 234 13.07 23.24 -16.36
N ASP A 235 12.11 24.12 -16.08
CA ASP A 235 12.28 25.25 -15.17
C ASP A 235 12.53 24.79 -13.72
N LEU A 236 11.88 23.70 -13.29
CA LEU A 236 12.13 23.08 -11.98
C LEU A 236 13.50 22.40 -11.90
N LEU A 237 13.95 21.75 -12.97
CA LEU A 237 15.27 21.11 -13.03
C LEU A 237 16.42 22.13 -13.06
N ASN A 238 16.20 23.27 -13.70
CA ASN A 238 17.21 24.33 -13.80
C ASN A 238 17.34 25.20 -12.54
N ASN A 239 16.35 25.15 -11.64
CA ASN A 239 16.35 25.91 -10.39
C ASN A 239 16.22 24.98 -9.17
N PRO A 240 17.20 24.09 -8.91
CA PRO A 240 17.17 23.25 -7.72
C PRO A 240 17.34 24.13 -6.46
N PRO A 241 16.66 23.80 -5.35
CA PRO A 241 16.86 24.50 -4.09
C PRO A 241 18.33 24.38 -3.66
N LYS A 242 18.94 25.51 -3.28
CA LYS A 242 20.27 25.51 -2.67
C LYS A 242 20.15 24.94 -1.25
N ASN A 243 20.98 23.94 -0.95
CA ASN A 243 21.12 23.36 0.39
C ASN A 243 21.67 24.38 1.39
#